data_AF-F9F505-F1
#
_entry.id   AF-F9F505-F1
#
_cell.length_a   1.000
_cell.length_b   1.000
_cell.length_c   1.000
_cell.angle_alpha   90.00
_cell.angle_beta   90.00
_cell.angle_gamma   90.00
#
_symmetry.space_group_name_H-M   'P 1'
#
loop_
_entity.id
_entity.type
_entity.pdbx_description
1 polymer ?
#
loop_
_entity_poly.entity_id
_entity_poly.type
_entity_poly.pdbx_seq_one_letter_code
_entity_poly.pdbx_strand_id
1 'polypeptide(L)'
;MTSIADEIEYKLDNVEVSRVRPDDINKTFRSTCIDLISSGLGGKVLGYSDQWFCEASNLLNPRAPIAQPGKMVFTGAWYDGWETRRHNQEPFDYAIIKLGVASGTIEGVEIDTAFFNGNHAPAISVEGVFSQDDDKVVSWGGGRGEWETILGIQECGASQRFAWKLKTPSQKAYTHVRLNMYPDGGIARFRLYGHAVPVFPEDKGVIFDLAAAQNGGIAVSCSDEHFGTKDNLIIPGRGKDMGDGWETKRSRGKDHTDFAIIKLGAPGYIENWVVDTAHFRGNYPQKVSIEGCEWTGHGDPVADATAWRVFVPPSKTGPDQEHEFESEEKEKKALVTHVKLIMIPDGGVKRLRAFGKRAV
;
A
#
# COMPACT_ATOMS: atom_id res chain seq x y z
N MET A 1 2.37 -33.33 -17.77
CA MET A 1 1.15 -32.88 -17.07
C MET A 1 0.71 -31.61 -17.76
N THR A 2 -0.53 -31.56 -18.20
CA THR A 2 -1.19 -30.36 -18.73
C THR A 2 -1.21 -29.31 -17.60
N SER A 3 -0.93 -28.03 -17.88
CA SER A 3 -0.98 -27.01 -16.82
C SER A 3 -2.43 -26.76 -16.45
N ILE A 4 -2.72 -26.39 -15.19
CA ILE A 4 -4.07 -25.99 -14.78
C ILE A 4 -4.65 -24.88 -15.67
N ALA A 5 -3.78 -24.02 -16.22
CA ALA A 5 -4.14 -22.94 -17.14
C ALA A 5 -4.73 -23.45 -18.47
N ASP A 6 -4.31 -24.63 -18.93
CA ASP A 6 -4.78 -25.21 -20.19
C ASP A 6 -6.22 -25.76 -20.04
N GLU A 7 -6.58 -26.21 -18.84
CA GLU A 7 -7.89 -26.80 -18.51
C GLU A 7 -8.95 -25.75 -18.18
N ILE A 8 -8.55 -24.52 -17.85
CA ILE A 8 -9.48 -23.43 -17.53
C ILE A 8 -10.14 -22.87 -18.80
N GLU A 9 -11.47 -22.91 -18.85
CA GLU A 9 -12.27 -22.41 -19.99
C GLU A 9 -12.21 -20.89 -20.15
N TYR A 10 -12.12 -20.14 -19.03
CA TYR A 10 -12.03 -18.69 -19.04
C TYR A 10 -10.66 -18.22 -19.53
N LYS A 11 -10.57 -17.84 -20.81
CA LYS A 11 -9.30 -17.43 -21.44
C LYS A 11 -8.97 -15.98 -21.14
N LEU A 12 -7.69 -15.75 -20.86
CA LEU A 12 -7.10 -14.44 -20.56
C LEU A 12 -5.98 -14.13 -21.57
N ASP A 13 -5.78 -12.84 -21.82
CA ASP A 13 -4.61 -12.38 -22.57
C ASP A 13 -3.32 -12.75 -21.84
N ASN A 14 -2.28 -13.09 -22.62
CA ASN A 14 -0.97 -13.36 -22.06
C ASN A 14 -0.28 -12.03 -21.68
N VAL A 15 0.05 -11.86 -20.40
CA VAL A 15 0.81 -10.71 -19.89
C VAL A 15 2.17 -11.19 -19.41
N GLU A 16 3.24 -10.61 -19.96
CA GLU A 16 4.59 -11.01 -19.58
C GLU A 16 4.94 -10.56 -18.16
N VAL A 17 5.26 -11.52 -17.31
CA VAL A 17 5.65 -11.29 -15.92
C VAL A 17 6.93 -12.03 -15.54
N SER A 18 7.58 -11.54 -14.50
CA SER A 18 8.72 -12.18 -13.86
C SER A 18 8.35 -12.54 -12.43
N ARG A 19 8.56 -13.80 -12.03
CA ARG A 19 8.33 -14.23 -10.65
C ARG A 19 9.38 -13.62 -9.72
N VAL A 20 8.93 -13.07 -8.60
CA VAL A 20 9.78 -12.50 -7.55
C VAL A 20 9.88 -13.53 -6.41
N ARG A 21 11.09 -13.75 -5.89
CA ARG A 21 11.28 -14.67 -4.76
C ARG A 21 10.64 -14.07 -3.51
N PRO A 22 10.06 -14.89 -2.60
CA PRO A 22 9.39 -14.40 -1.39
C PRO A 22 10.22 -13.39 -0.57
N ASP A 23 11.52 -13.66 -0.42
CA ASP A 23 12.44 -12.82 0.36
C ASP A 23 12.81 -11.50 -0.36
N ASP A 24 12.62 -11.44 -1.69
CA ASP A 24 12.94 -10.28 -2.52
C ASP A 24 11.72 -9.37 -2.76
N ILE A 25 10.51 -9.76 -2.33
CA ILE A 25 9.27 -9.01 -2.60
C ILE A 25 9.36 -7.58 -2.08
N ASN A 26 9.75 -7.42 -0.81
CA ASN A 26 9.81 -6.09 -0.19
C ASN A 26 10.84 -5.20 -0.88
N LYS A 27 12.03 -5.74 -1.19
CA LYS A 27 13.07 -5.05 -1.94
C LYS A 27 12.62 -4.65 -3.35
N THR A 28 11.74 -5.44 -3.95
CA THR A 28 11.28 -5.22 -5.33
C THR A 28 10.24 -4.11 -5.43
N PHE A 29 9.35 -3.98 -4.44
CA PHE A 29 8.18 -3.10 -4.56
C PHE A 29 8.10 -1.98 -3.50
N ARG A 30 8.49 -2.21 -2.24
CA ARG A 30 8.14 -1.30 -1.12
C ARG A 30 8.87 0.04 -1.10
N SER A 31 9.90 0.23 -1.92
CA SER A 31 10.60 1.53 -2.05
C SER A 31 10.14 2.33 -3.27
N THR A 32 9.40 1.70 -4.19
CA THR A 32 9.01 2.32 -5.46
C THR A 32 7.51 2.29 -5.72
N CYS A 33 6.73 1.56 -4.93
CA CYS A 33 5.29 1.37 -5.14
C CYS A 33 4.53 1.43 -3.81
N ILE A 34 3.24 1.70 -3.91
CA ILE A 34 2.28 1.52 -2.82
C ILE A 34 1.37 0.31 -3.10
N ASP A 35 0.75 -0.24 -2.05
CA ASP A 35 -0.34 -1.22 -2.21
C ASP A 35 -1.66 -0.49 -2.47
N LEU A 36 -2.07 -0.45 -3.73
CA LEU A 36 -3.20 0.34 -4.22
C LEU A 36 -4.55 -0.14 -3.66
N ILE A 37 -4.64 -1.38 -3.19
CA ILE A 37 -5.88 -1.99 -2.67
C ILE A 37 -5.89 -2.13 -1.15
N SER A 38 -4.83 -1.70 -0.45
CA SER A 38 -4.75 -1.77 1.00
C SER A 38 -5.96 -1.11 1.65
N SER A 39 -6.57 -1.77 2.63
CA SER A 39 -7.66 -1.19 3.42
C SER A 39 -7.20 0.04 4.21
N GLY A 40 -5.90 0.13 4.54
CA GLY A 40 -5.30 1.29 5.20
C GLY A 40 -5.21 2.52 4.28
N LEU A 41 -5.11 2.31 2.96
CA LEU A 41 -5.15 3.36 1.95
C LEU A 41 -6.60 3.74 1.57
N GLY A 42 -7.57 2.87 1.87
CA GLY A 42 -8.98 3.04 1.55
C GLY A 42 -9.54 2.03 0.54
N GLY A 43 -8.76 1.02 0.15
CA GLY A 43 -9.23 -0.04 -0.74
C GLY A 43 -10.39 -0.82 -0.14
N LYS A 44 -11.32 -1.25 -0.99
CA LYS A 44 -12.60 -1.83 -0.54
C LYS A 44 -13.07 -2.94 -1.46
N VAL A 45 -13.50 -4.06 -0.88
CA VAL A 45 -14.23 -5.11 -1.61
C VAL A 45 -15.65 -4.60 -1.91
N LEU A 46 -16.03 -4.59 -3.19
CA LEU A 46 -17.36 -4.17 -3.65
C LEU A 46 -18.29 -5.34 -3.95
N GLY A 47 -17.72 -6.48 -4.37
CA GLY A 47 -18.48 -7.69 -4.70
C GLY A 47 -17.62 -8.93 -4.60
N TYR A 48 -18.25 -10.08 -4.42
CA TYR A 48 -17.59 -11.39 -4.34
C TYR A 48 -18.57 -12.49 -4.78
N SER A 49 -18.04 -13.62 -5.23
CA SER A 49 -18.86 -14.81 -5.54
C SER A 49 -19.34 -15.53 -4.27
N ASP A 50 -18.42 -15.73 -3.33
CA ASP A 50 -18.64 -16.47 -2.08
C ASP A 50 -17.66 -15.97 -1.00
N GLN A 51 -18.00 -16.19 0.27
CA GLN A 51 -17.12 -15.93 1.42
C GLN A 51 -17.51 -16.81 2.62
N TRP A 52 -17.91 -18.05 2.33
CA TRP A 52 -18.55 -18.94 3.30
C TRP A 52 -17.73 -19.13 4.58
N PHE A 53 -16.43 -19.40 4.46
CA PHE A 53 -15.59 -19.66 5.62
C PHE A 53 -15.00 -18.37 6.17
N CYS A 54 -14.45 -17.51 5.30
CA CYS A 54 -13.79 -16.28 5.72
C CYS A 54 -14.06 -15.12 4.74
N GLU A 55 -14.19 -13.90 5.26
CA GLU A 55 -14.57 -12.71 4.48
C GLU A 55 -13.49 -12.25 3.48
N ALA A 56 -13.92 -11.84 2.29
CA ALA A 56 -13.05 -11.29 1.25
C ALA A 56 -12.30 -10.00 1.69
N SER A 57 -12.87 -9.26 2.64
CA SER A 57 -12.29 -8.03 3.20
C SER A 57 -10.90 -8.25 3.82
N ASN A 58 -10.60 -9.47 4.30
CA ASN A 58 -9.30 -9.82 4.90
C ASN A 58 -8.15 -9.77 3.89
N LEU A 59 -8.42 -9.95 2.60
CA LEU A 59 -7.41 -9.86 1.53
C LEU A 59 -6.64 -8.53 1.59
N LEU A 60 -7.35 -7.46 1.93
CA LEU A 60 -6.88 -6.07 1.85
C LEU A 60 -6.20 -5.60 3.15
N ASN A 61 -6.25 -6.39 4.21
CA ASN A 61 -5.71 -6.01 5.51
C ASN A 61 -4.19 -5.81 5.42
N PRO A 62 -3.62 -4.64 5.77
CA PRO A 62 -2.19 -4.37 5.59
C PRO A 62 -1.28 -5.22 6.48
N ARG A 63 -1.82 -5.78 7.57
CA ARG A 63 -1.04 -6.63 8.49
C ARG A 63 -0.77 -7.99 7.87
N ALA A 64 0.37 -8.58 8.27
CA ALA A 64 0.64 -9.99 7.99
C ALA A 64 -0.51 -10.87 8.54
N PRO A 65 -0.90 -11.93 7.82
CA PRO A 65 -1.91 -12.86 8.31
C PRO A 65 -1.44 -13.55 9.60
N ILE A 66 -2.39 -13.89 10.47
CA ILE A 66 -2.14 -14.61 11.72
C ILE A 66 -2.88 -15.95 11.77
N ALA A 67 -2.33 -16.91 12.51
CA ALA A 67 -3.00 -18.17 12.82
C ALA A 67 -3.52 -18.17 14.26
N GLN A 68 -4.69 -18.78 14.48
CA GLN A 68 -5.21 -19.07 15.81
C GLN A 68 -5.66 -20.54 15.87
N PRO A 69 -4.71 -21.50 16.03
CA PRO A 69 -5.03 -22.92 16.05
C PRO A 69 -6.12 -23.27 17.08
N GLY A 70 -7.12 -24.04 16.66
CA GLY A 70 -8.25 -24.45 17.50
C GLY A 70 -9.38 -23.42 17.62
N LYS A 71 -9.24 -22.22 17.06
CA LYS A 71 -10.35 -21.26 16.99
C LYS A 71 -11.34 -21.68 15.90
N MET A 72 -12.57 -21.92 16.31
CA MET A 72 -13.69 -22.25 15.42
C MET A 72 -14.66 -21.07 15.34
N VAL A 73 -15.22 -20.84 14.16
CA VAL A 73 -16.38 -19.98 13.90
C VAL A 73 -17.55 -20.84 13.44
N PHE A 74 -18.73 -20.24 13.29
CA PHE A 74 -19.96 -20.96 12.92
C PHE A 74 -19.80 -21.80 11.65
N THR A 75 -19.01 -21.33 10.69
CA THR A 75 -18.83 -21.96 9.38
C THR A 75 -17.62 -22.91 9.31
N GLY A 76 -16.76 -22.98 10.33
CA GLY A 76 -15.58 -23.85 10.29
C GLY A 76 -14.41 -23.36 11.17
N ALA A 77 -13.19 -23.78 10.82
CA ALA A 77 -11.99 -23.22 11.45
C ALA A 77 -11.83 -21.74 11.03
N TRP A 78 -11.41 -20.90 11.96
CA TRP A 78 -11.16 -19.49 11.65
C TRP A 78 -9.82 -19.32 10.92
N TYR A 79 -9.84 -18.61 9.80
CA TYR A 79 -8.63 -18.14 9.10
C TYR A 79 -8.61 -16.62 8.98
N ASP A 80 -7.40 -16.06 8.97
CA ASP A 80 -7.15 -14.66 8.63
C ASP A 80 -6.95 -14.52 7.12
N GLY A 81 -8.03 -14.63 6.36
CA GLY A 81 -8.01 -14.61 4.90
C GLY A 81 -9.41 -14.60 4.30
N TRP A 82 -9.49 -14.81 2.99
CA TRP A 82 -10.71 -15.10 2.25
C TRP A 82 -10.73 -16.60 1.95
N GLU A 83 -11.85 -17.27 2.24
CA GLU A 83 -12.01 -18.69 1.93
C GLU A 83 -13.46 -18.98 1.53
N THR A 84 -13.62 -19.63 0.38
CA THR A 84 -14.90 -19.94 -0.23
C THR A 84 -15.34 -21.39 0.02
N ARG A 85 -16.63 -21.65 -0.20
CA ARG A 85 -17.18 -23.01 -0.13
C ARG A 85 -16.53 -23.92 -1.18
N ARG A 86 -16.44 -25.22 -0.86
CA ARG A 86 -15.88 -26.23 -1.76
C ARG A 86 -16.79 -26.55 -2.95
N HIS A 87 -16.16 -27.08 -3.99
CA HIS A 87 -16.83 -27.66 -5.17
C HIS A 87 -17.57 -26.62 -6.00
N ASN A 88 -16.94 -25.46 -6.20
CA ASN A 88 -17.46 -24.44 -7.08
C ASN A 88 -17.74 -25.05 -8.47
N GLN A 89 -18.95 -24.81 -8.98
CA GLN A 89 -19.38 -25.28 -10.30
C GLN A 89 -19.06 -24.26 -11.40
N GLU A 90 -18.75 -23.02 -11.00
CA GLU A 90 -18.28 -21.97 -11.89
C GLU A 90 -16.76 -22.11 -12.13
N PRO A 91 -16.20 -21.51 -13.19
CA PRO A 91 -14.77 -21.63 -13.49
C PRO A 91 -13.85 -21.10 -12.38
N PHE A 92 -14.31 -20.11 -11.60
CA PHE A 92 -13.56 -19.52 -10.50
C PHE A 92 -14.47 -18.81 -9.50
N ASP A 93 -13.98 -18.65 -8.28
CA ASP A 93 -14.45 -17.65 -7.32
C ASP A 93 -13.78 -16.30 -7.56
N TYR A 94 -14.46 -15.20 -7.25
CA TYR A 94 -13.91 -13.85 -7.47
C TYR A 94 -14.15 -12.89 -6.32
N ALA A 95 -13.29 -11.87 -6.24
CA ALA A 95 -13.47 -10.69 -5.42
C ALA A 95 -13.20 -9.42 -6.26
N ILE A 96 -14.17 -8.52 -6.33
CA ILE A 96 -14.11 -7.22 -7.00
C ILE A 96 -13.72 -6.17 -5.97
N ILE A 97 -12.64 -5.43 -6.24
CA ILE A 97 -12.00 -4.51 -5.30
C ILE A 97 -11.84 -3.15 -5.97
N LYS A 98 -12.28 -2.09 -5.29
CA LYS A 98 -12.00 -0.70 -5.63
C LYS A 98 -10.68 -0.27 -5.01
N LEU A 99 -9.84 0.43 -5.78
CA LEU A 99 -8.57 0.95 -5.28
C LEU A 99 -8.81 2.02 -4.18
N GLY A 100 -7.85 2.17 -3.26
CA GLY A 100 -7.85 3.23 -2.24
C GLY A 100 -7.44 4.61 -2.77
N VAL A 101 -7.17 4.71 -4.06
CA VAL A 101 -6.77 5.93 -4.78
C VAL A 101 -7.75 6.18 -5.92
N ALA A 102 -7.76 7.41 -6.46
CA ALA A 102 -8.64 7.77 -7.57
C ALA A 102 -8.43 6.86 -8.79
N SER A 103 -7.18 6.59 -9.14
CA SER A 103 -6.77 5.53 -10.07
C SER A 103 -5.28 5.23 -9.90
N GLY A 104 -4.78 4.13 -10.49
CA GLY A 104 -3.36 3.80 -10.42
C GLY A 104 -2.87 2.92 -11.57
N THR A 105 -1.59 3.04 -11.88
CA THR A 105 -0.86 2.11 -12.78
C THR A 105 -0.23 0.99 -11.95
N ILE A 106 -0.07 -0.18 -12.53
CA ILE A 106 0.29 -1.41 -11.82
C ILE A 106 1.69 -1.87 -12.25
N GLU A 107 2.50 -2.22 -11.26
CA GLU A 107 3.83 -2.81 -11.45
C GLU A 107 3.88 -4.30 -11.07
N GLY A 108 3.03 -4.74 -10.15
CA GLY A 108 3.07 -6.13 -9.71
C GLY A 108 1.93 -6.54 -8.80
N VAL A 109 1.87 -7.85 -8.57
CA VAL A 109 0.85 -8.53 -7.77
C VAL A 109 1.56 -9.41 -6.75
N GLU A 110 1.07 -9.44 -5.52
CA GLU A 110 1.42 -10.44 -4.52
C GLU A 110 0.17 -11.16 -4.01
N ILE A 111 0.27 -12.48 -3.90
CA ILE A 111 -0.70 -13.36 -3.27
C ILE A 111 -0.02 -14.11 -2.13
N ASP A 112 -0.60 -14.02 -0.93
CA ASP A 112 -0.17 -14.80 0.23
C ASP A 112 -1.24 -15.84 0.55
N THR A 113 -0.84 -17.11 0.60
CA THR A 113 -1.69 -18.25 0.96
C THR A 113 -1.43 -18.73 2.38
N ALA A 114 -0.74 -17.95 3.21
CA ALA A 114 -0.38 -18.29 4.58
C ALA A 114 -1.49 -19.03 5.34
N PHE A 115 -1.11 -20.13 5.99
CA PHE A 115 -1.96 -21.02 6.79
C PHE A 115 -2.98 -21.86 6.01
N PHE A 116 -3.27 -21.55 4.76
CA PHE A 116 -4.02 -22.44 3.88
C PHE A 116 -3.10 -23.55 3.36
N ASN A 117 -3.21 -24.74 3.93
CA ASN A 117 -2.34 -25.88 3.63
C ASN A 117 -3.18 -27.10 3.22
N GLY A 118 -3.31 -27.29 1.92
CA GLY A 118 -4.23 -28.25 1.29
C GLY A 118 -5.54 -27.65 0.79
N ASN A 119 -5.97 -26.50 1.32
CA ASN A 119 -7.16 -25.74 0.90
C ASN A 119 -6.80 -24.34 0.35
N HIS A 120 -5.57 -24.12 -0.08
CA HIS A 120 -5.14 -22.88 -0.72
C HIS A 120 -5.75 -22.76 -2.12
N ALA A 121 -5.84 -21.53 -2.64
CA ALA A 121 -6.10 -21.29 -4.05
C ALA A 121 -5.12 -22.10 -4.92
N PRO A 122 -5.57 -23.03 -5.78
CA PRO A 122 -4.70 -23.77 -6.69
C PRO A 122 -4.04 -22.86 -7.74
N ALA A 123 -4.83 -21.95 -8.30
CA ALA A 123 -4.35 -20.92 -9.22
C ALA A 123 -5.17 -19.63 -9.08
N ILE A 124 -4.59 -18.53 -9.54
CA ILE A 124 -5.21 -17.20 -9.51
C ILE A 124 -4.98 -16.46 -10.83
N SER A 125 -5.79 -15.43 -11.07
CA SER A 125 -5.52 -14.40 -12.07
C SER A 125 -6.01 -13.04 -11.56
N VAL A 126 -5.56 -11.95 -12.18
CA VAL A 126 -5.97 -10.59 -11.82
C VAL A 126 -6.37 -9.83 -13.09
N GLU A 127 -7.52 -9.19 -13.05
CA GLU A 127 -8.02 -8.30 -14.09
C GLU A 127 -8.30 -6.90 -13.54
N GLY A 128 -8.30 -5.88 -14.40
CA GLY A 128 -8.46 -4.48 -14.03
C GLY A 128 -9.39 -3.73 -14.97
N VAL A 129 -10.03 -2.66 -14.46
CA VAL A 129 -10.83 -1.75 -15.27
C VAL A 129 -10.74 -0.31 -14.75
N PHE A 130 -10.87 0.66 -15.66
CA PHE A 130 -11.11 2.05 -15.33
C PHE A 130 -12.61 2.35 -15.50
N SER A 131 -13.30 2.68 -14.41
CA SER A 131 -14.71 3.04 -14.40
C SER A 131 -14.99 4.01 -13.26
N GLN A 132 -15.92 4.93 -13.49
CA GLN A 132 -16.48 5.81 -12.46
C GLN A 132 -17.82 5.29 -11.90
N ASP A 133 -18.32 4.17 -12.44
CA ASP A 133 -19.57 3.53 -12.06
C ASP A 133 -19.29 2.21 -11.37
N ASP A 134 -19.39 2.21 -10.04
CA ASP A 134 -19.13 1.04 -9.18
C ASP A 134 -20.19 -0.06 -9.42
N ASP A 135 -21.46 0.33 -9.57
CA ASP A 135 -22.58 -0.60 -9.74
C ASP A 135 -22.47 -1.35 -11.07
N LYS A 136 -22.07 -0.66 -12.15
CA LYS A 136 -21.76 -1.28 -13.44
C LYS A 136 -20.66 -2.33 -13.30
N VAL A 137 -19.56 -2.02 -12.63
CA VAL A 137 -18.42 -2.94 -12.45
C VAL A 137 -18.84 -4.16 -11.63
N VAL A 138 -19.57 -3.97 -10.53
CA VAL A 138 -20.07 -5.07 -9.68
C VAL A 138 -21.05 -5.96 -10.44
N SER A 139 -21.89 -5.39 -11.32
CA SER A 139 -22.88 -6.14 -12.10
C SER A 139 -22.28 -7.19 -13.03
N TRP A 140 -21.00 -7.07 -13.39
CA TRP A 140 -20.32 -8.06 -14.24
C TRP A 140 -20.06 -9.38 -13.51
N GLY A 141 -19.99 -9.38 -12.18
CA GLY A 141 -19.75 -10.57 -11.38
C GLY A 141 -18.56 -11.39 -11.88
N GLY A 142 -18.79 -12.65 -12.25
CA GLY A 142 -17.79 -13.55 -12.86
C GLY A 142 -17.70 -13.47 -14.40
N GLY A 143 -18.51 -12.64 -15.05
CA GLY A 143 -18.51 -12.44 -16.51
C GLY A 143 -17.32 -11.60 -17.00
N ARG A 144 -17.11 -11.56 -18.33
CA ARG A 144 -15.97 -10.84 -18.94
C ARG A 144 -16.05 -9.31 -18.80
N GLY A 145 -17.24 -8.72 -18.88
CA GLY A 145 -17.41 -7.26 -18.76
C GLY A 145 -16.45 -6.46 -19.64
N GLU A 146 -15.90 -5.38 -19.10
CA GLU A 146 -14.80 -4.60 -19.69
C GLU A 146 -13.47 -4.84 -18.96
N TRP A 147 -13.31 -6.02 -18.33
CA TRP A 147 -12.10 -6.39 -17.60
C TRP A 147 -10.92 -6.61 -18.56
N GLU A 148 -9.77 -6.01 -18.25
CA GLU A 148 -8.50 -6.21 -18.94
C GLU A 148 -7.57 -7.08 -18.08
N THR A 149 -6.85 -8.03 -18.68
CA THR A 149 -5.91 -8.88 -17.93
C THR A 149 -4.73 -8.04 -17.40
N ILE A 150 -4.51 -8.10 -16.08
CA ILE A 150 -3.29 -7.57 -15.43
C ILE A 150 -2.28 -8.70 -15.22
N LEU A 151 -2.75 -9.84 -14.74
CA LEU A 151 -1.97 -11.05 -14.50
C LEU A 151 -2.77 -12.24 -15.04
N GLY A 152 -2.19 -12.96 -16.01
CA GLY A 152 -2.75 -14.22 -16.50
C GLY A 152 -2.80 -15.29 -15.40
N ILE A 153 -3.29 -16.48 -15.73
CA ILE A 153 -3.41 -17.57 -14.76
C ILE A 153 -2.02 -17.94 -14.23
N GLN A 154 -1.87 -17.98 -12.90
CA GLN A 154 -0.67 -18.39 -12.21
C GLN A 154 -0.99 -19.42 -11.14
N GLU A 155 -0.19 -20.49 -11.08
CA GLU A 155 -0.29 -21.50 -10.03
C GLU A 155 0.21 -20.96 -8.68
N CYS A 156 -0.53 -21.31 -7.63
CA CYS A 156 -0.18 -21.07 -6.25
C CYS A 156 0.09 -22.40 -5.54
N GLY A 157 0.61 -22.31 -4.32
CA GLY A 157 0.98 -23.45 -3.49
C GLY A 157 0.63 -23.19 -2.05
N ALA A 158 0.73 -24.22 -1.21
CA ALA A 158 0.31 -24.16 0.18
C ALA A 158 1.15 -23.21 1.03
N SER A 159 0.49 -22.33 1.79
CA SER A 159 1.07 -21.52 2.85
C SER A 159 2.36 -20.77 2.47
N GLN A 160 2.34 -20.10 1.32
CA GLN A 160 3.47 -19.39 0.76
C GLN A 160 3.06 -18.04 0.14
N ARG A 161 4.02 -17.10 0.09
CA ARG A 161 3.91 -15.84 -0.65
C ARG A 161 4.36 -16.01 -2.11
N PHE A 162 3.57 -15.50 -3.03
CA PHE A 162 3.82 -15.48 -4.46
C PHE A 162 3.79 -14.04 -4.94
N ALA A 163 4.74 -13.65 -5.78
CA ALA A 163 4.71 -12.33 -6.38
C ALA A 163 5.17 -12.35 -7.83
N TRP A 164 4.55 -11.49 -8.63
CA TRP A 164 4.82 -11.33 -10.05
C TRP A 164 5.00 -9.85 -10.34
N LYS A 165 6.15 -9.51 -10.93
CA LYS A 165 6.42 -8.18 -11.47
C LYS A 165 6.07 -8.18 -12.95
N LEU A 166 5.28 -7.21 -13.39
CA LEU A 166 5.03 -7.02 -14.82
C LEU A 166 6.34 -6.63 -15.50
N LYS A 167 6.70 -7.27 -16.63
CA LYS A 167 7.90 -6.86 -17.38
C LYS A 167 7.79 -5.43 -17.89
N THR A 168 6.57 -5.03 -18.26
CA THR A 168 6.21 -3.66 -18.60
C THR A 168 5.10 -3.22 -17.65
N PRO A 169 5.33 -2.21 -16.81
CA PRO A 169 4.26 -1.63 -15.99
C PRO A 169 3.04 -1.26 -16.83
N SER A 170 1.85 -1.32 -16.25
CA SER A 170 0.64 -0.98 -16.98
C SER A 170 0.69 0.47 -17.44
N GLN A 171 0.41 0.70 -18.72
CA GLN A 171 0.36 2.05 -19.29
C GLN A 171 -0.99 2.72 -19.00
N LYS A 172 -2.04 1.92 -18.81
CA LYS A 172 -3.37 2.39 -18.41
C LYS A 172 -3.47 2.46 -16.89
N ALA A 173 -4.25 3.45 -16.43
CA ALA A 173 -4.68 3.55 -15.05
C ALA A 173 -5.93 2.69 -14.83
N TYR A 174 -6.06 2.11 -13.65
CA TYR A 174 -7.21 1.33 -13.21
C TYR A 174 -7.84 1.94 -11.97
N THR A 175 -9.12 1.64 -11.75
CA THR A 175 -9.92 2.09 -10.60
C THR A 175 -10.42 0.91 -9.77
N HIS A 176 -10.54 -0.25 -10.42
CA HIS A 176 -11.02 -1.48 -9.86
C HIS A 176 -10.15 -2.63 -10.35
N VAL A 177 -10.03 -3.66 -9.53
CA VAL A 177 -9.44 -4.94 -9.90
C VAL A 177 -10.35 -6.09 -9.48
N ARG A 178 -10.25 -7.21 -10.20
CA ARG A 178 -10.87 -8.48 -9.82
C ARG A 178 -9.80 -9.53 -9.62
N LEU A 179 -9.78 -10.13 -8.44
CA LEU A 179 -9.02 -11.34 -8.15
C LEU A 179 -9.91 -12.53 -8.50
N ASN A 180 -9.40 -13.45 -9.31
CA ASN A 180 -10.07 -14.71 -9.64
C ASN A 180 -9.26 -15.87 -9.04
N MET A 181 -9.94 -16.82 -8.38
CA MET A 181 -9.39 -18.00 -7.72
C MET A 181 -9.98 -19.27 -8.33
N TYR A 182 -9.13 -20.18 -8.84
CA TYR A 182 -9.57 -21.31 -9.67
C TYR A 182 -9.44 -22.67 -8.97
N PRO A 183 -10.53 -23.46 -8.84
CA PRO A 183 -11.93 -23.03 -8.92
C PRO A 183 -12.45 -22.40 -7.61
N ASP A 184 -11.85 -22.79 -6.48
CA ASP A 184 -12.18 -22.37 -5.11
C ASP A 184 -10.98 -22.61 -4.17
N GLY A 185 -11.07 -22.14 -2.92
CA GLY A 185 -10.02 -22.31 -1.91
C GLY A 185 -9.87 -21.12 -0.98
N GLY A 186 -8.65 -20.92 -0.47
CA GLY A 186 -8.32 -19.86 0.47
C GLY A 186 -7.07 -19.05 0.11
N ILE A 187 -7.16 -17.73 0.34
CA ILE A 187 -6.09 -16.74 0.14
C ILE A 187 -6.03 -15.83 1.36
N ALA A 188 -4.86 -15.68 1.97
CA ALA A 188 -4.67 -14.87 3.16
C ALA A 188 -4.59 -13.37 2.83
N ARG A 189 -3.79 -12.97 1.83
CA ARG A 189 -3.63 -11.57 1.41
C ARG A 189 -3.50 -11.42 -0.09
N PHE A 190 -3.93 -10.27 -0.57
CA PHE A 190 -3.69 -9.80 -1.94
C PHE A 190 -3.11 -8.38 -1.86
N ARG A 191 -1.97 -8.15 -2.52
CA ARG A 191 -1.37 -6.83 -2.71
C ARG A 191 -1.32 -6.50 -4.19
N LEU A 192 -1.65 -5.25 -4.51
CA LEU A 192 -1.54 -4.71 -5.85
C LEU A 192 -0.55 -3.54 -5.84
N TYR A 193 0.67 -3.82 -6.27
CA TYR A 193 1.75 -2.84 -6.26
C TYR A 193 1.68 -1.92 -7.47
N GLY A 194 1.73 -0.63 -7.24
CA GLY A 194 1.72 0.36 -8.31
C GLY A 194 1.86 1.79 -7.84
N HIS A 195 1.53 2.71 -8.74
CA HIS A 195 1.60 4.15 -8.52
C HIS A 195 0.21 4.75 -8.60
N ALA A 196 -0.13 5.61 -7.64
CA ALA A 196 -1.33 6.42 -7.76
C ALA A 196 -1.18 7.35 -8.97
N VAL A 197 -2.26 7.50 -9.73
CA VAL A 197 -2.40 8.54 -10.75
C VAL A 197 -3.30 9.61 -10.14
N PRO A 198 -2.72 10.70 -9.58
CA PRO A 198 -3.46 11.68 -8.82
C PRO A 198 -4.34 12.53 -9.72
N VAL A 199 -5.50 12.93 -9.20
CA VAL A 199 -6.33 13.98 -9.81
C VAL A 199 -6.01 15.27 -9.07
N PHE A 200 -5.23 16.14 -9.71
CA PHE A 200 -4.88 17.43 -9.11
C PHE A 200 -6.01 18.45 -9.33
N PRO A 201 -6.25 19.36 -8.37
CA PRO A 201 -7.13 20.50 -8.58
C PRO A 201 -6.70 21.33 -9.81
N GLU A 202 -7.68 21.85 -10.55
CA GLU A 202 -7.41 22.77 -11.66
C GLU A 202 -6.76 24.08 -11.17
N ASP A 203 -7.21 24.57 -10.01
CA ASP A 203 -6.62 25.72 -9.36
C ASP A 203 -5.25 25.37 -8.74
N LYS A 204 -4.20 25.94 -9.34
CA LYS A 204 -2.80 25.75 -8.94
C LYS A 204 -2.48 26.40 -7.57
N GLY A 205 -3.35 27.28 -7.08
CA GLY A 205 -3.22 27.92 -5.78
C GLY A 205 -3.71 27.08 -4.61
N VAL A 206 -4.37 25.94 -4.87
CA VAL A 206 -4.90 25.06 -3.82
C VAL A 206 -3.76 24.45 -3.03
N ILE A 207 -3.90 24.55 -1.70
CA ILE A 207 -3.02 23.89 -0.74
C ILE A 207 -3.59 22.51 -0.43
N PHE A 208 -2.78 21.48 -0.61
CA PHE A 208 -3.14 20.10 -0.28
C PHE A 208 -1.91 19.31 0.16
N ASP A 209 -2.13 18.12 0.74
CA ASP A 209 -1.04 17.26 1.23
C ASP A 209 -0.29 16.62 0.05
N LEU A 210 0.89 17.15 -0.27
CA LEU A 210 1.76 16.66 -1.34
C LEU A 210 2.47 15.34 -0.96
N ALA A 211 2.53 15.00 0.33
CA ALA A 211 3.12 13.76 0.81
C ALA A 211 2.12 12.58 0.78
N ALA A 212 0.82 12.85 0.71
CA ALA A 212 -0.21 11.81 0.77
C ALA A 212 -0.03 10.75 -0.33
N ALA A 213 -0.16 9.48 0.05
CA ALA A 213 -0.11 8.36 -0.90
C ALA A 213 -1.19 8.46 -1.98
N GLN A 214 -2.38 8.96 -1.62
CA GLN A 214 -3.48 9.20 -2.57
C GLN A 214 -3.14 10.27 -3.62
N ASN A 215 -2.21 11.18 -3.29
CA ASN A 215 -1.72 12.23 -4.19
C ASN A 215 -0.41 11.84 -4.89
N GLY A 216 0.01 10.58 -4.81
CA GLY A 216 1.22 10.05 -5.47
C GLY A 216 2.46 10.00 -4.59
N GLY A 217 2.35 10.35 -3.30
CA GLY A 217 3.48 10.26 -2.38
C GLY A 217 3.95 8.82 -2.15
N ILE A 218 5.26 8.64 -1.99
CA ILE A 218 5.88 7.32 -1.76
C ILE A 218 6.92 7.46 -0.65
N ALA A 219 6.83 6.63 0.38
CA ALA A 219 7.89 6.51 1.37
C ALA A 219 9.00 5.62 0.80
N VAL A 220 10.14 6.22 0.43
CA VAL A 220 11.20 5.56 -0.36
C VAL A 220 12.24 4.85 0.51
N SER A 221 12.49 5.34 1.73
CA SER A 221 13.45 4.72 2.65
C SER A 221 13.22 5.14 4.10
N CYS A 222 13.80 4.40 5.04
CA CYS A 222 13.85 4.75 6.46
C CYS A 222 15.06 4.07 7.14
N SER A 223 15.38 4.48 8.37
CA SER A 223 16.46 3.92 9.18
C SER A 223 16.15 2.56 9.79
N ASP A 224 14.93 2.39 10.33
CA ASP A 224 14.46 1.19 11.02
C ASP A 224 12.93 1.04 10.85
N GLU A 225 12.42 -0.18 10.91
CA GLU A 225 10.99 -0.50 10.96
C GLU A 225 10.79 -1.60 12.01
N HIS A 226 10.69 -1.22 13.29
CA HIS A 226 10.47 -2.18 14.36
C HIS A 226 9.03 -2.67 14.39
N PHE A 227 8.09 -1.71 14.38
CA PHE A 227 6.66 -1.96 14.29
C PHE A 227 6.02 -0.99 13.29
N GLY A 228 5.00 -1.49 12.59
CA GLY A 228 4.43 -0.76 11.46
C GLY A 228 5.45 -0.56 10.33
N THR A 229 5.12 0.29 9.36
CA THR A 229 6.01 0.60 8.23
C THR A 229 6.02 2.10 7.96
N LYS A 230 7.08 2.58 7.34
CA LYS A 230 7.25 3.97 6.89
C LYS A 230 6.09 4.43 5.98
N ASP A 231 5.48 3.52 5.23
CA ASP A 231 4.39 3.80 4.30
C ASP A 231 3.14 4.30 5.04
N ASN A 232 2.96 3.89 6.29
CA ASN A 232 1.86 4.36 7.14
C ASN A 232 1.93 5.85 7.45
N LEU A 233 3.08 6.52 7.28
CA LEU A 233 3.19 7.95 7.50
C LEU A 233 2.28 8.76 6.57
N ILE A 234 1.99 8.23 5.39
CA ILE A 234 1.37 8.99 4.29
C ILE A 234 -0.03 8.48 3.89
N ILE A 235 -0.58 7.50 4.61
CA ILE A 235 -1.94 6.98 4.37
C ILE A 235 -3.02 7.87 5.03
N PRO A 236 -4.30 7.77 4.66
CA PRO A 236 -5.37 8.63 5.19
C PRO A 236 -5.65 8.46 6.70
N GLY A 237 -6.34 9.45 7.26
CA GLY A 237 -6.81 9.47 8.65
C GLY A 237 -5.68 9.42 9.69
N ARG A 238 -6.06 9.11 10.94
CA ARG A 238 -5.15 9.03 12.11
C ARG A 238 -4.97 7.60 12.65
N GLY A 239 -5.47 6.60 11.91
CA GLY A 239 -5.40 5.19 12.27
C GLY A 239 -6.20 4.83 13.53
N LYS A 240 -6.10 3.58 13.96
CA LYS A 240 -6.89 3.01 15.07
C LYS A 240 -6.07 2.66 16.32
N ASP A 241 -4.79 2.34 16.14
CA ASP A 241 -3.87 1.90 17.21
C ASP A 241 -2.41 2.17 16.78
N MET A 242 -1.39 1.77 17.54
CA MET A 242 0.01 2.00 17.14
C MET A 242 0.45 1.21 15.91
N GLY A 243 -0.21 0.08 15.61
CA GLY A 243 0.19 -0.86 14.56
C GLY A 243 -0.07 -0.37 13.14
N ASP A 244 -0.70 0.79 12.97
CA ASP A 244 -0.86 1.49 11.69
C ASP A 244 -0.14 2.85 11.64
N GLY A 245 0.92 3.01 12.45
CA GLY A 245 1.95 4.06 12.32
C GLY A 245 3.30 3.50 11.87
N TRP A 246 4.35 4.30 12.05
CA TRP A 246 5.76 3.88 11.91
C TRP A 246 6.45 4.01 13.26
N GLU A 247 7.06 2.93 13.76
CA GLU A 247 7.76 2.88 15.03
C GLU A 247 9.13 2.21 14.90
N THR A 248 10.13 2.82 15.53
CA THR A 248 11.51 2.33 15.54
C THR A 248 11.92 1.73 16.88
N LYS A 249 13.02 0.95 16.86
CA LYS A 249 13.59 0.37 18.07
C LYS A 249 14.08 1.46 19.01
N ARG A 250 13.82 1.24 20.30
CA ARG A 250 14.38 2.06 21.37
C ARG A 250 15.91 2.10 21.29
N SER A 251 16.48 3.29 21.22
CA SER A 251 17.92 3.51 21.15
C SER A 251 18.54 3.82 22.52
N ARG A 252 19.88 3.83 22.55
CA ARG A 252 20.70 4.14 23.74
C ARG A 252 21.87 5.08 23.45
N GLY A 253 22.15 5.38 22.18
CA GLY A 253 23.21 6.30 21.77
C GLY A 253 22.82 7.75 22.03
N LYS A 254 23.80 8.60 22.37
CA LYS A 254 23.55 10.02 22.72
C LYS A 254 23.07 10.87 21.54
N ASP A 255 23.44 10.47 20.32
CA ASP A 255 23.16 11.21 19.08
C ASP A 255 22.35 10.36 18.08
N HIS A 256 21.63 9.34 18.57
CA HIS A 256 20.79 8.50 17.71
C HIS A 256 19.62 9.31 17.16
N THR A 257 19.30 9.09 15.90
CA THR A 257 18.09 9.59 15.24
C THR A 257 17.57 8.51 14.31
N ASP A 258 16.25 8.47 14.14
CA ASP A 258 15.60 7.67 13.12
C ASP A 258 15.01 8.57 12.05
N PHE A 259 15.02 8.13 10.79
CA PHE A 259 14.50 8.94 9.68
C PHE A 259 13.62 8.13 8.74
N ALA A 260 12.72 8.83 8.05
CA ALA A 260 11.98 8.32 6.90
C ALA A 260 12.03 9.36 5.78
N ILE A 261 12.31 8.91 4.55
CA ILE A 261 12.36 9.74 3.36
C ILE A 261 11.11 9.46 2.53
N ILE A 262 10.41 10.53 2.15
CA ILE A 262 9.18 10.52 1.39
C ILE A 262 9.40 11.33 0.11
N LYS A 263 9.13 10.72 -1.04
CA LYS A 263 8.97 11.39 -2.31
C LYS A 263 7.57 11.98 -2.39
N LEU A 264 7.48 13.27 -2.69
CA LEU A 264 6.19 13.93 -2.88
C LEU A 264 5.54 13.45 -4.18
N GLY A 265 4.20 13.41 -4.20
CA GLY A 265 3.46 12.99 -5.37
C GLY A 265 3.52 13.99 -6.53
N ALA A 266 3.87 15.24 -6.24
CA ALA A 266 4.32 16.21 -7.22
C ALA A 266 5.33 17.17 -6.57
N PRO A 267 6.28 17.73 -7.33
CA PRO A 267 7.10 18.85 -6.87
C PRO A 267 6.22 20.01 -6.40
N GLY A 268 6.61 20.69 -5.33
CA GLY A 268 5.80 21.78 -4.79
C GLY A 268 6.49 22.64 -3.75
N TYR A 269 5.74 23.62 -3.28
CA TYR A 269 6.14 24.62 -2.29
C TYR A 269 5.38 24.36 -1.00
N ILE A 270 6.07 23.92 0.05
CA ILE A 270 5.44 23.50 1.30
C ILE A 270 5.23 24.70 2.21
N GLU A 271 3.99 24.88 2.67
CA GLU A 271 3.63 25.96 3.58
C GLU A 271 3.55 25.45 5.01
N ASN A 272 2.82 24.35 5.24
CA ASN A 272 2.54 23.82 6.56
C ASN A 272 2.84 22.32 6.65
N TRP A 273 3.21 21.88 7.84
CA TRP A 273 3.50 20.50 8.17
C TRP A 273 2.60 20.03 9.30
N VAL A 274 2.25 18.74 9.27
CA VAL A 274 1.65 18.07 10.43
C VAL A 274 2.43 16.82 10.74
N VAL A 275 2.92 16.70 11.97
CA VAL A 275 3.42 15.45 12.53
C VAL A 275 2.43 14.95 13.56
N ASP A 276 1.75 13.85 13.26
CA ASP A 276 0.77 13.24 14.15
C ASP A 276 1.40 12.09 14.93
N THR A 277 1.34 12.13 16.25
CA THR A 277 1.77 11.05 17.14
C THR A 277 0.60 10.25 17.71
N ALA A 278 -0.57 10.28 17.06
CA ALA A 278 -1.76 9.53 17.48
C ALA A 278 -1.42 8.09 17.89
N HIS A 279 -1.96 7.68 19.03
CA HIS A 279 -1.79 6.38 19.70
C HIS A 279 -0.40 6.08 20.28
N PHE A 280 0.64 6.88 19.96
CA PHE A 280 1.95 6.77 20.59
C PHE A 280 1.99 7.58 21.89
N ARG A 281 1.63 6.92 23.00
CA ARG A 281 1.44 7.59 24.32
C ARG A 281 2.67 7.54 25.22
N GLY A 282 3.44 6.47 25.14
CA GLY A 282 4.65 6.27 25.93
C GLY A 282 5.94 6.17 25.11
N ASN A 283 5.81 6.13 23.80
CA ASN A 283 6.86 5.85 22.81
C ASN A 283 6.79 6.83 21.62
N TYR A 284 6.19 8.02 21.78
CA TYR A 284 6.34 9.11 20.82
C TYR A 284 7.78 9.64 20.86
N PRO A 285 8.31 10.22 19.76
CA PRO A 285 9.64 10.80 19.77
C PRO A 285 9.72 11.98 20.74
N GLN A 286 10.89 12.24 21.32
CA GLN A 286 11.08 13.41 22.19
C GLN A 286 11.01 14.71 21.37
N LYS A 287 11.60 14.69 20.18
CA LYS A 287 11.53 15.76 19.18
C LYS A 287 11.43 15.20 17.78
N VAL A 288 10.96 16.04 16.86
CA VAL A 288 11.07 15.79 15.43
C VAL A 288 11.72 16.97 14.71
N SER A 289 12.35 16.68 13.58
CA SER A 289 12.86 17.66 12.63
C SER A 289 12.38 17.28 11.23
N ILE A 290 12.15 18.27 10.37
CA ILE A 290 11.73 18.03 8.99
C ILE A 290 12.71 18.74 8.07
N GLU A 291 13.23 17.97 7.12
CA GLU A 291 14.06 18.48 6.03
C GLU A 291 13.36 18.27 4.69
N GLY A 292 13.60 19.18 3.75
CA GLY A 292 13.10 19.10 2.38
C GLY A 292 14.22 19.37 1.38
N CYS A 293 14.12 18.82 0.18
CA CYS A 293 15.04 19.13 -0.91
C CYS A 293 14.39 19.09 -2.28
N GLU A 294 14.96 19.85 -3.21
CA GLU A 294 14.83 19.61 -4.64
C GLU A 294 15.92 18.62 -5.04
N TRP A 295 15.51 17.38 -5.33
CA TRP A 295 16.44 16.36 -5.79
C TRP A 295 16.49 16.30 -7.32
N THR A 296 17.68 16.55 -7.88
CA THR A 296 17.97 16.47 -9.33
C THR A 296 18.90 15.31 -9.70
N GLY A 297 19.24 14.45 -8.72
CA GLY A 297 20.12 13.30 -8.92
C GLY A 297 19.38 12.10 -9.53
N HIS A 298 20.14 11.04 -9.85
CA HIS A 298 19.56 9.75 -10.24
C HIS A 298 18.98 9.02 -9.02
N GLY A 299 17.80 8.41 -9.18
CA GLY A 299 17.11 7.72 -8.08
C GLY A 299 16.62 8.68 -7.01
N ASP A 300 16.39 8.16 -5.80
CA ASP A 300 15.94 8.93 -4.65
C ASP A 300 17.15 9.36 -3.77
N PRO A 301 17.06 10.49 -3.05
CA PRO A 301 18.14 10.97 -2.20
C PRO A 301 18.41 10.02 -1.02
N VAL A 302 19.69 9.88 -0.68
CA VAL A 302 20.12 9.22 0.57
C VAL A 302 20.04 10.18 1.76
N ALA A 303 20.05 9.62 2.97
CA ALA A 303 19.81 10.39 4.20
C ALA A 303 20.87 11.47 4.47
N ASP A 304 22.12 11.25 4.09
CA ASP A 304 23.26 12.14 4.26
C ASP A 304 23.57 13.02 3.03
N ALA A 305 22.67 13.05 2.05
CA ALA A 305 22.82 13.91 0.88
C ALA A 305 22.92 15.40 1.27
N THR A 306 23.76 16.16 0.57
CA THR A 306 23.99 17.59 0.88
C THR A 306 22.84 18.51 0.46
N ALA A 307 21.85 17.99 -0.27
CA ALA A 307 20.70 18.76 -0.77
C ALA A 307 19.64 19.06 0.30
N TRP A 308 19.68 18.38 1.45
CA TRP A 308 18.69 18.54 2.50
C TRP A 308 18.75 19.93 3.16
N ARG A 309 17.59 20.57 3.31
CA ARG A 309 17.41 21.86 3.99
C ARG A 309 16.41 21.70 5.12
N VAL A 310 16.68 22.32 6.26
CA VAL A 310 15.78 22.26 7.42
C VAL A 310 14.58 23.17 7.19
N PHE A 311 13.38 22.58 7.19
CA PHE A 311 12.10 23.29 7.16
C PHE A 311 11.51 23.45 8.56
N VAL A 312 11.66 22.42 9.40
CA VAL A 312 11.26 22.44 10.80
C VAL A 312 12.46 22.05 11.66
N PRO A 313 13.03 22.94 12.48
CA PRO A 313 14.14 22.61 13.36
C PRO A 313 13.69 21.63 14.46
N PRO A 314 14.62 20.95 15.15
CA PRO A 314 14.30 20.00 16.23
C PRO A 314 13.30 20.54 17.26
N SER A 315 12.05 20.11 17.14
CA SER A 315 10.90 20.63 17.86
C SER A 315 10.29 19.57 18.76
N LYS A 316 9.92 19.97 19.98
CA LYS A 316 9.38 19.04 20.98
C LYS A 316 8.03 18.50 20.54
N THR A 317 7.86 17.20 20.68
CA THR A 317 6.60 16.48 20.45
C THR A 317 5.98 16.02 21.77
N GLY A 318 4.69 15.69 21.72
CA GLY A 318 3.87 15.16 22.79
C GLY A 318 3.14 13.88 22.37
N PRO A 319 2.51 13.19 23.32
CA PRO A 319 1.79 11.96 23.07
C PRO A 319 0.44 12.20 22.38
N ASP A 320 0.07 11.34 21.45
CA ASP A 320 -1.30 11.19 20.94
C ASP A 320 -1.94 12.48 20.37
N GLN A 321 -1.16 13.30 19.66
CA GLN A 321 -1.62 14.60 19.17
C GLN A 321 -1.01 14.98 17.80
N GLU A 322 -1.68 15.89 17.10
CA GLU A 322 -1.14 16.54 15.90
C GLU A 322 -0.26 17.72 16.29
N HIS A 323 0.89 17.84 15.64
CA HIS A 323 1.83 18.94 15.80
C HIS A 323 1.92 19.70 14.48
N GLU A 324 1.41 20.92 14.48
CA GLU A 324 1.44 21.79 13.32
C GLU A 324 2.71 22.64 13.34
N PHE A 325 3.38 22.73 12.18
CA PHE A 325 4.55 23.58 12.00
C PHE A 325 4.41 24.38 10.71
N GLU A 326 4.80 25.65 10.75
CA GLU A 326 4.83 26.52 9.58
C GLU A 326 6.27 26.59 9.03
N SER A 327 6.41 26.54 7.72
CA SER A 327 7.71 26.74 7.05
C SER A 327 8.14 28.21 7.14
N GLU A 328 9.44 28.48 7.27
CA GLU A 328 9.93 29.86 7.16
C GLU A 328 9.66 30.45 5.75
N GLU A 329 9.52 31.78 5.66
CA GLU A 329 9.23 32.48 4.38
C GLU A 329 10.22 32.16 3.24
N LYS A 330 11.49 31.91 3.58
CA LYS A 330 12.51 31.50 2.60
C LYS A 330 12.25 30.09 2.07
N GLU A 331 11.70 29.21 2.91
CA GLU A 331 11.46 27.80 2.60
C GLU A 331 10.10 27.57 1.93
N LYS A 332 9.10 28.42 2.21
CA LYS A 332 7.84 28.47 1.43
C LYS A 332 8.05 28.74 -0.06
N LYS A 333 9.23 29.26 -0.45
CA LYS A 333 9.60 29.55 -1.85
C LYS A 333 10.55 28.51 -2.44
N ALA A 334 11.04 27.57 -1.62
CA ALA A 334 11.92 26.51 -2.08
C ALA A 334 11.09 25.40 -2.73
N LEU A 335 11.51 24.95 -3.92
CA LEU A 335 10.93 23.79 -4.56
C LEU A 335 11.33 22.54 -3.78
N VAL A 336 10.38 21.65 -3.53
CA VAL A 336 10.58 20.40 -2.80
C VAL A 336 10.07 19.25 -3.65
N THR A 337 10.88 18.21 -3.78
CA THR A 337 10.51 16.93 -4.39
C THR A 337 10.54 15.79 -3.38
N HIS A 338 11.37 15.91 -2.33
CA HIS A 338 11.47 14.93 -1.25
C HIS A 338 11.51 15.59 0.11
N VAL A 339 11.01 14.85 1.10
CA VAL A 339 10.94 15.24 2.50
C VAL A 339 11.60 14.15 3.33
N LYS A 340 12.31 14.54 4.38
CA LYS A 340 12.89 13.64 5.38
C LYS A 340 12.37 14.02 6.75
N LEU A 341 11.55 13.14 7.33
CA LEU A 341 11.14 13.21 8.73
C LEU A 341 12.25 12.59 9.57
N ILE A 342 12.65 13.28 10.64
CA ILE A 342 13.66 12.82 11.60
C ILE A 342 13.02 12.76 12.98
N MET A 343 13.05 11.59 13.61
CA MET A 343 12.70 11.37 15.02
C MET A 343 13.95 11.42 15.89
N ILE A 344 13.82 12.05 17.06
CA ILE A 344 14.92 12.21 18.01
C ILE A 344 14.46 11.77 19.41
N PRO A 345 15.17 10.84 20.08
CA PRO A 345 16.18 9.96 19.46
C PRO A 345 15.53 8.89 18.58
N ASP A 346 14.38 8.36 18.99
CA ASP A 346 13.63 7.25 18.38
C ASP A 346 12.16 7.40 18.78
N GLY A 347 11.29 6.50 18.31
CA GLY A 347 9.90 6.44 18.78
C GLY A 347 8.93 6.06 17.66
N GLY A 348 7.69 6.51 17.79
CA GLY A 348 6.63 6.28 16.81
C GLY A 348 5.90 7.54 16.37
N VAL A 349 5.67 7.64 15.07
CA VAL A 349 4.88 8.69 14.41
C VAL A 349 3.77 8.03 13.62
N LYS A 350 2.56 8.58 13.74
CA LYS A 350 1.40 8.10 13.00
C LYS A 350 1.39 8.61 11.58
N ARG A 351 1.46 9.94 11.39
CA ARG A 351 1.41 10.57 10.06
C ARG A 351 2.42 11.70 9.92
N LEU A 352 2.83 11.92 8.68
CA LEU A 352 3.41 13.17 8.20
C LEU A 352 2.51 13.75 7.11
N ARG A 353 2.20 15.04 7.21
CA ARG A 353 1.51 15.81 6.16
C ARG A 353 2.40 16.95 5.70
N ALA A 354 2.45 17.18 4.39
CA ALA A 354 3.20 18.27 3.77
C ALA A 354 2.25 19.12 2.92
N PHE A 355 1.60 20.10 3.55
CA PHE A 355 0.60 20.94 2.91
C PHE A 355 1.27 22.05 2.12
N GLY A 356 1.04 22.05 0.80
CA GLY A 356 1.65 23.02 -0.08
C GLY A 356 0.94 23.14 -1.41
N LYS A 357 1.49 24.02 -2.25
CA LYS A 357 1.05 24.22 -3.64
C LYS A 357 1.93 23.42 -4.57
N ARG A 358 1.32 22.78 -5.56
CA ARG A 358 2.07 22.10 -6.63
C ARG A 358 2.85 23.11 -7.46
N ALA A 359 4.09 22.79 -7.83
CA ALA A 359 4.84 23.52 -8.83
C ALA A 359 4.33 23.10 -10.23
N VAL A 360 3.89 24.07 -11.04
CA VAL A 360 3.27 23.82 -12.34
C VAL A 360 3.89 24.66 -13.44
#